data_AF-A0A2P4XTE5-F1
#
_entry.id   AF-A0A2P4XTE5-F1
#
_cell.length_a   1.000
_cell.length_b   1.000
_cell.length_c   1.000
_cell.angle_alpha   90.00
_cell.angle_beta   90.00
_cell.angle_gamma   90.00
#
_symmetry.space_group_name_H-M   'P 1'
#
loop_
_entity.id
_entity.type
_entity.pdbx_description
1 polymer ?
#
loop_
_entity_poly.entity_id
_entity_poly.type
_entity_poly.pdbx_seq_one_letter_code
_entity_poly.pdbx_strand_id
1 'polypeptide(L)'
;MRRNYAALDRHRGVCPDPPIARTRGMLASDETVFVRLHLHQDGTWLLYNPRFATWVQYADDLSAKNPTKGISAISTLTTLYGDDALFKMIEAAKKVPSTETLATKLQTELMQHWVTTRKDPDDIFRLFNLDKVGKNIISNPQFTSWVKYVDDLNAKHPEEPTSMFSTLTKYLRDDVLLKMTEDNKWYKQTKGIATKLESDWLQAGLNSRTTPDKVLINLGLGRASDTLSESLLLSMWVKYMGAFNARYPDKKPTMIEGF
;
A
#
# COMPACT_ATOMS: atom_id res chain seq x y z
N MET A 1 -33.80 -28.73 -12.31
CA MET A 1 -33.12 -28.96 -11.01
C MET A 1 -32.95 -27.62 -10.32
N ARG A 2 -33.75 -27.35 -9.29
CA ARG A 2 -33.64 -26.14 -8.45
C ARG A 2 -32.43 -26.31 -7.52
N ARG A 3 -31.42 -25.45 -7.63
CA ARG A 3 -30.30 -25.42 -6.67
C ARG A 3 -30.71 -24.54 -5.49
N ASN A 4 -30.66 -25.11 -4.29
CA ASN A 4 -30.95 -24.44 -3.02
C ASN A 4 -29.84 -23.43 -2.69
N TYR A 5 -30.14 -22.14 -2.82
CA TYR A 5 -29.28 -21.02 -2.40
C TYR A 5 -29.59 -20.57 -0.96
N ALA A 6 -29.62 -21.49 0.01
CA ALA A 6 -30.06 -21.19 1.38
C ALA A 6 -28.92 -21.00 2.41
N ALA A 7 -27.64 -21.00 2.01
CA ALA A 7 -26.53 -21.04 2.97
C ALA A 7 -25.53 -19.86 2.94
N LEU A 8 -25.77 -18.79 2.17
CA LEU A 8 -24.78 -17.71 1.99
C LEU A 8 -25.30 -16.28 2.24
N ASP A 9 -26.42 -16.12 2.96
CA ASP A 9 -27.05 -14.82 3.25
C ASP A 9 -26.33 -14.05 4.39
N ARG A 10 -25.00 -13.92 4.33
CA ARG A 10 -24.18 -13.13 5.27
C ARG A 10 -23.30 -12.04 4.61
N HIS A 11 -23.53 -11.71 3.34
CA HIS A 11 -22.78 -10.65 2.63
C HIS A 11 -23.69 -9.61 1.94
N ARG A 12 -24.84 -9.26 2.52
CA ARG A 12 -25.62 -8.10 2.07
C ARG A 12 -24.94 -6.81 2.52
N GLY A 13 -24.07 -6.25 1.67
CA GLY A 13 -23.57 -4.89 1.86
C GLY A 13 -22.28 -4.50 1.13
N VAL A 14 -21.76 -5.30 0.19
CA VAL A 14 -20.36 -5.13 -0.23
C VAL A 14 -20.15 -4.30 -1.51
N CYS A 15 -21.11 -4.16 -2.43
CA CYS A 15 -20.89 -3.38 -3.65
C CYS A 15 -22.13 -2.59 -4.10
N PRO A 16 -22.02 -1.29 -4.36
CA PRO A 16 -23.02 -0.55 -5.13
C PRO A 16 -22.96 -0.94 -6.61
N ASP A 17 -24.10 -0.92 -7.29
CA ASP A 17 -24.13 -1.03 -8.76
C ASP A 17 -23.35 0.15 -9.37
N PRO A 18 -22.47 -0.09 -10.35
CA PRO A 18 -21.67 0.98 -10.94
C PRO A 18 -22.59 2.00 -11.63
N PRO A 19 -22.43 3.31 -11.39
CA PRO A 19 -23.22 4.33 -12.06
C PRO A 19 -22.86 4.35 -13.56
N ILE A 20 -23.77 3.90 -14.42
CA ILE A 20 -23.60 4.01 -15.88
C ILE A 20 -23.79 5.47 -16.28
N ALA A 21 -22.73 6.28 -16.20
CA ALA A 21 -22.74 7.64 -16.74
C ALA A 21 -22.78 7.57 -18.28
N ARG A 22 -23.93 7.98 -18.84
CA ARG A 22 -24.24 7.89 -20.26
C ARG A 22 -23.65 9.08 -21.01
N THR A 23 -22.35 9.08 -21.28
CA THR A 23 -21.73 10.05 -22.21
C THR A 23 -21.49 9.40 -23.57
N ARG A 24 -22.35 9.78 -24.51
CA ARG A 24 -22.36 9.31 -25.90
C ARG A 24 -21.27 10.06 -26.68
N GLY A 25 -20.12 9.42 -26.85
CA GLY A 25 -19.08 9.88 -27.78
C GLY A 25 -17.71 9.35 -27.39
N MET A 26 -17.20 8.37 -28.17
CA MET A 26 -15.87 7.76 -28.06
C MET A 26 -15.67 6.65 -27.00
N LEU A 27 -16.51 5.59 -27.04
CA LEU A 27 -16.24 4.35 -26.30
C LEU A 27 -15.24 3.47 -27.07
N ALA A 28 -14.01 3.33 -26.56
CA ALA A 28 -12.98 2.49 -27.17
C ALA A 28 -12.94 1.08 -26.56
N SER A 29 -13.52 0.12 -27.28
CA SER A 29 -13.16 -1.31 -27.37
C SER A 29 -13.42 -2.31 -26.22
N ASP A 30 -13.13 -2.11 -24.92
CA ASP A 30 -13.29 -3.16 -23.89
C ASP A 30 -14.49 -2.97 -22.95
N GLU A 31 -14.75 -1.73 -22.51
CA GLU A 31 -15.96 -1.36 -21.74
C GLU A 31 -17.25 -1.73 -22.50
N THR A 32 -17.24 -1.52 -23.83
CA THR A 32 -18.39 -1.87 -24.68
C THR A 32 -18.64 -3.38 -24.66
N VAL A 33 -17.59 -4.19 -24.67
CA VAL A 33 -17.72 -5.65 -24.59
C VAL A 33 -18.18 -6.07 -23.19
N PHE A 34 -17.69 -5.40 -22.14
CA PHE A 34 -18.14 -5.63 -20.76
C PHE A 34 -19.65 -5.43 -20.61
N VAL A 35 -20.17 -4.33 -21.16
CA VAL A 35 -21.61 -4.03 -21.14
C VAL A 35 -22.41 -5.02 -22.01
N ARG A 36 -21.93 -5.35 -23.22
CA ARG A 36 -22.58 -6.32 -24.13
C ARG A 36 -22.67 -7.73 -23.55
N LEU A 37 -21.70 -8.12 -22.72
CA LEU A 37 -21.71 -9.41 -22.03
C LEU A 37 -22.59 -9.39 -20.77
N HIS A 38 -23.24 -8.26 -20.47
CA HIS A 38 -24.07 -8.02 -19.28
C HIS A 38 -23.32 -8.14 -17.94
N LEU A 39 -21.99 -8.06 -17.97
CA LEU A 39 -21.13 -8.25 -16.79
C LEU A 39 -21.35 -7.17 -15.71
N HIS A 40 -21.71 -5.96 -16.12
CA HIS A 40 -22.06 -4.87 -15.21
C HIS A 40 -23.25 -5.20 -14.27
N GLN A 41 -24.07 -6.19 -14.60
CA GLN A 41 -25.24 -6.60 -13.82
C GLN A 41 -24.90 -7.65 -12.75
N ASP A 42 -23.70 -8.23 -12.80
CA ASP A 42 -23.34 -9.34 -11.92
C ASP A 42 -22.96 -8.87 -10.51
N GLY A 43 -22.68 -7.57 -10.32
CA GLY A 43 -22.31 -6.99 -9.03
C GLY A 43 -21.21 -7.79 -8.33
N THR A 44 -21.47 -8.24 -7.10
CA THR A 44 -20.52 -9.06 -6.31
C THR A 44 -20.23 -10.44 -6.92
N TRP A 45 -21.05 -10.92 -7.85
CA TRP A 45 -20.93 -12.25 -8.47
C TRP A 45 -20.10 -12.25 -9.76
N LEU A 46 -19.61 -11.08 -10.19
CA LEU A 46 -18.87 -10.90 -11.44
C LEU A 46 -17.74 -11.94 -11.62
N LEU A 47 -16.92 -12.16 -10.58
CA LEU A 47 -15.77 -13.06 -10.65
C LEU A 47 -16.16 -14.54 -10.79
N TYR A 48 -17.43 -14.89 -10.52
CA TYR A 48 -17.97 -16.24 -10.70
C TYR A 48 -18.57 -16.46 -12.09
N ASN A 49 -18.75 -15.39 -12.87
CA ASN A 49 -19.28 -15.49 -14.23
C ASN A 49 -18.17 -15.99 -15.17
N PRO A 50 -18.33 -17.15 -15.85
CA PRO A 50 -17.31 -17.65 -16.78
C PRO A 50 -17.02 -16.69 -17.94
N ARG A 51 -17.99 -15.85 -18.33
CA ARG A 51 -17.81 -14.82 -19.37
C ARG A 51 -16.88 -13.69 -18.93
N PHE A 52 -16.76 -13.46 -17.62
CA PHE A 52 -15.85 -12.45 -17.09
C PHE A 52 -14.39 -12.83 -17.35
N ALA A 53 -14.01 -14.08 -17.13
CA ALA A 53 -12.66 -14.56 -17.45
C ALA A 53 -12.32 -14.37 -18.94
N THR A 54 -13.28 -14.65 -19.83
CA THR A 54 -13.12 -14.41 -21.27
C THR A 54 -12.95 -12.93 -21.59
N TRP A 55 -13.70 -12.04 -20.92
CA TRP A 55 -13.57 -10.60 -21.10
C TRP A 55 -12.22 -10.06 -20.60
N VAL A 56 -11.73 -10.53 -19.44
CA VAL A 56 -10.40 -10.15 -18.92
C VAL A 56 -9.33 -10.49 -19.95
N GLN A 57 -9.33 -11.71 -20.49
CA GLN A 57 -8.37 -12.11 -21.53
C GLN A 57 -8.47 -11.22 -22.78
N TYR A 58 -9.69 -10.91 -23.23
CA TYR A 58 -9.91 -10.02 -24.37
C TYR A 58 -9.31 -8.62 -24.14
N ALA A 59 -9.55 -8.04 -22.96
CA ALA A 59 -9.05 -6.72 -22.61
C ALA A 59 -7.50 -6.71 -22.50
N ASP A 60 -6.89 -7.77 -21.98
CA ASP A 60 -5.43 -7.90 -21.91
C ASP A 60 -4.80 -8.03 -23.31
N ASP A 61 -5.38 -8.86 -24.18
CA ASP A 61 -4.93 -9.03 -25.56
C ASP A 61 -5.03 -7.72 -26.36
N LEU A 62 -6.06 -6.93 -26.08
CA LEU A 62 -6.27 -5.62 -26.68
C LEU A 62 -5.24 -4.60 -26.19
N SER A 63 -4.92 -4.62 -24.89
CA SER A 63 -3.88 -3.81 -24.26
C SER A 63 -2.50 -4.11 -24.87
N ALA A 64 -2.16 -5.40 -24.99
CA ALA A 64 -0.90 -5.84 -25.58
C ALA A 64 -0.74 -5.40 -27.05
N LYS A 65 -1.85 -5.35 -27.81
CA LYS A 65 -1.86 -4.84 -29.19
C LYS A 65 -1.82 -3.32 -29.30
N ASN A 66 -2.16 -2.60 -28.23
CA ASN A 66 -2.18 -1.13 -28.20
C ASN A 66 -1.50 -0.57 -26.92
N PRO A 67 -0.19 -0.78 -26.72
CA PRO A 67 0.47 -0.45 -25.44
C PRO A 67 0.38 1.04 -25.08
N THR A 68 0.27 1.92 -26.08
CA THR A 68 0.18 3.38 -25.91
C THR A 68 -1.19 3.86 -25.43
N LYS A 69 -2.24 3.03 -25.51
CA LYS A 69 -3.58 3.40 -25.07
C LYS A 69 -3.81 3.21 -23.57
N GLY A 70 -3.01 2.38 -22.90
CA GLY A 70 -3.11 2.16 -21.45
C GLY A 70 -4.42 1.53 -20.97
N ILE A 71 -5.25 1.01 -21.88
CA ILE A 71 -6.54 0.37 -21.57
C ILE A 71 -6.26 -1.10 -21.27
N SER A 72 -6.41 -1.51 -20.00
CA SER A 72 -6.38 -2.91 -19.53
C SER A 72 -7.66 -3.27 -18.80
N ALA A 73 -7.91 -4.57 -18.60
CA ALA A 73 -9.05 -5.06 -17.81
C ALA A 73 -9.14 -4.34 -16.45
N ILE A 74 -8.00 -4.19 -15.76
CA ILE A 74 -7.93 -3.50 -14.48
C ILE A 74 -8.27 -2.02 -14.58
N SER A 75 -7.79 -1.29 -15.59
CA SER A 75 -8.12 0.14 -15.72
C SER A 75 -9.62 0.38 -15.89
N THR A 76 -10.30 -0.52 -16.59
CA THR A 76 -11.76 -0.48 -16.75
C THR A 76 -12.47 -0.84 -15.45
N LEU A 77 -11.99 -1.89 -14.76
CA LEU A 77 -12.57 -2.30 -13.48
C LEU A 77 -12.40 -1.24 -12.39
N THR A 78 -11.24 -0.57 -12.30
CA THR A 78 -11.02 0.53 -11.34
C THR A 78 -11.91 1.73 -11.67
N THR A 79 -12.13 2.03 -12.95
CA THR A 79 -13.07 3.08 -13.38
C THR A 79 -14.52 2.76 -13.00
N LEU A 80 -14.94 1.50 -13.16
CA LEU A 80 -16.33 1.09 -12.91
C LEU A 80 -16.63 0.94 -11.41
N TYR A 81 -15.75 0.30 -10.65
CA TYR A 81 -16.02 -0.09 -9.25
C TYR A 81 -15.30 0.79 -8.23
N GLY A 82 -14.24 1.51 -8.63
CA GLY A 82 -13.30 2.13 -7.71
C GLY A 82 -12.37 1.12 -7.05
N ASP A 83 -11.25 1.60 -6.53
CA ASP A 83 -10.18 0.78 -5.95
C ASP A 83 -10.65 -0.05 -4.74
N ASP A 84 -11.38 0.58 -3.81
CA ASP A 84 -11.81 -0.05 -2.56
C ASP A 84 -12.78 -1.22 -2.78
N ALA A 85 -13.78 -1.03 -3.64
CA ALA A 85 -14.78 -2.05 -3.90
C ALA A 85 -14.18 -3.18 -4.73
N LEU A 86 -13.41 -2.85 -5.77
CA LEU A 86 -12.73 -3.84 -6.61
C LEU A 86 -11.77 -4.71 -5.79
N PHE A 87 -10.95 -4.10 -4.92
CA PHE A 87 -10.03 -4.85 -4.08
C PHE A 87 -10.76 -5.81 -3.14
N LYS A 88 -11.86 -5.38 -2.51
CA LYS A 88 -12.68 -6.25 -1.65
C LYS A 88 -13.30 -7.41 -2.42
N MET A 89 -13.78 -7.18 -3.64
CA MET A 89 -14.29 -8.24 -4.52
C MET A 89 -13.21 -9.28 -4.85
N ILE A 90 -12.01 -8.81 -5.20
CA ILE A 90 -10.87 -9.67 -5.50
C ILE A 90 -10.44 -10.47 -4.27
N GLU A 91 -10.30 -9.85 -3.10
CA GLU A 91 -9.93 -10.53 -1.85
C GLU A 91 -10.97 -11.57 -1.41
N ALA A 92 -12.26 -11.33 -1.67
CA ALA A 92 -13.31 -12.32 -1.43
C ALA A 92 -13.20 -13.50 -2.40
N ALA A 93 -13.01 -13.22 -3.70
CA ALA A 93 -12.88 -14.26 -4.72
C ALA A 93 -11.61 -15.10 -4.59
N LYS A 94 -10.51 -14.54 -4.07
CA LYS A 94 -9.28 -15.30 -3.76
C LYS A 94 -9.51 -16.41 -2.74
N LYS A 95 -10.51 -16.28 -1.87
CA LYS A 95 -10.83 -17.29 -0.83
C LYS A 95 -11.65 -18.46 -1.37
N VAL A 96 -12.11 -18.39 -2.62
CA VAL A 96 -12.91 -19.45 -3.23
C VAL A 96 -12.08 -20.18 -4.30
N PRO A 97 -11.88 -21.51 -4.19
CA PRO A 97 -11.00 -22.25 -5.08
C PRO A 97 -11.31 -22.10 -6.57
N SER A 98 -12.59 -22.00 -6.95
CA SER A 98 -12.98 -21.85 -8.36
C SER A 98 -12.60 -20.50 -8.98
N THR A 99 -12.32 -19.49 -8.17
CA THR A 99 -12.01 -18.11 -8.61
C THR A 99 -10.62 -17.64 -8.19
N GLU A 100 -9.91 -18.42 -7.38
CA GLU A 100 -8.61 -18.07 -6.79
C GLU A 100 -7.56 -17.66 -7.84
N THR A 101 -7.43 -18.45 -8.91
CA THR A 101 -6.45 -18.18 -9.97
C THR A 101 -6.70 -16.83 -10.66
N LEU A 102 -7.94 -16.58 -11.07
CA LEU A 102 -8.31 -15.32 -11.73
C LEU A 102 -8.17 -14.13 -10.77
N ALA A 103 -8.62 -14.28 -9.53
CA ALA A 103 -8.56 -13.22 -8.53
C ALA A 103 -7.10 -12.89 -8.15
N THR A 104 -6.20 -13.87 -8.10
CA THR A 104 -4.77 -13.65 -7.86
C THR A 104 -4.11 -12.90 -9.02
N LYS A 105 -4.48 -13.25 -10.26
CA LYS A 105 -4.06 -12.51 -11.45
C LYS A 105 -4.52 -11.04 -11.37
N LEU A 106 -5.81 -10.81 -11.14
CA LEU A 106 -6.39 -9.47 -11.06
C LEU A 106 -5.80 -8.64 -9.92
N GLN A 107 -5.50 -9.25 -8.76
CA GLN A 107 -4.82 -8.53 -7.67
C GLN A 107 -3.42 -8.07 -8.10
N THR A 108 -2.67 -8.93 -8.80
CA THR A 108 -1.32 -8.59 -9.29
C THR A 108 -1.38 -7.42 -10.26
N GLU A 109 -2.32 -7.46 -11.21
CA GLU A 109 -2.53 -6.40 -12.18
C GLU A 109 -3.03 -5.10 -11.52
N LEU A 110 -3.87 -5.19 -10.49
CA LEU A 110 -4.34 -4.04 -9.70
C LEU A 110 -3.17 -3.35 -8.98
N MET A 111 -2.28 -4.10 -8.34
CA MET A 111 -1.08 -3.55 -7.71
C MET A 111 -0.16 -2.86 -8.73
N GLN A 112 0.05 -3.46 -9.90
CA GLN A 112 0.85 -2.87 -10.97
C GLN A 112 0.21 -1.60 -11.55
N HIS A 113 -1.11 -1.60 -11.68
CA HIS A 113 -1.87 -0.44 -12.10
C HIS A 113 -1.66 0.70 -11.10
N TRP A 114 -1.81 0.46 -9.80
CA TRP A 114 -1.57 1.47 -8.76
C TRP A 114 -0.14 2.03 -8.76
N VAL A 115 0.88 1.19 -9.00
CA VAL A 115 2.26 1.66 -9.18
C VAL A 115 2.38 2.57 -10.41
N THR A 116 1.76 2.18 -11.52
CA THR A 116 1.81 2.92 -12.79
C THR A 116 1.10 4.27 -12.70
N THR A 117 -0.06 4.31 -12.03
CA THR A 117 -0.85 5.53 -11.82
C THR A 117 -0.43 6.32 -10.58
N ARG A 118 0.66 5.91 -9.91
CA ARG A 118 1.19 6.54 -8.68
C ARG A 118 0.14 6.74 -7.59
N LYS A 119 -0.62 5.69 -7.27
CA LYS A 119 -1.61 5.77 -6.20
C LYS A 119 -0.90 6.08 -4.87
N ASP A 120 -1.47 6.97 -4.06
CA ASP A 120 -0.88 7.37 -2.78
C ASP A 120 -0.67 6.13 -1.89
N PRO A 121 0.56 5.85 -1.40
CA PRO A 121 0.81 4.76 -0.46
C PRO A 121 -0.08 4.80 0.78
N ASP A 122 -0.53 5.97 1.24
CA ASP A 122 -1.45 6.09 2.37
C ASP A 122 -2.85 5.54 2.07
N ASP A 123 -3.33 5.70 0.84
CA ASP A 123 -4.59 5.10 0.39
C ASP A 123 -4.48 3.57 0.39
N ILE A 124 -3.39 3.03 -0.17
CA ILE A 124 -3.15 1.58 -0.20
C ILE A 124 -2.98 1.02 1.22
N PHE A 125 -2.32 1.78 2.11
CA PHE A 125 -2.14 1.41 3.51
C PHE A 125 -3.49 1.21 4.23
N ARG A 126 -4.42 2.15 4.07
CA ARG A 126 -5.78 2.08 4.63
C ARG A 126 -6.63 1.01 3.96
N LEU A 127 -6.48 0.83 2.65
CA LEU A 127 -7.17 -0.20 1.89
C LEU A 127 -6.79 -1.61 2.38
N PHE A 128 -5.55 -1.81 2.82
CA PHE A 128 -5.09 -3.02 3.52
C PHE A 128 -5.48 -3.07 5.03
N ASN A 129 -6.21 -2.07 5.52
CA ASN A 129 -6.59 -1.88 6.93
C ASN A 129 -5.38 -1.84 7.90
N LEU A 130 -4.22 -1.39 7.42
CA LEU A 130 -2.99 -1.35 8.22
C LEU A 130 -3.02 -0.25 9.29
N ASP A 131 -3.81 0.80 9.07
CA ASP A 131 -4.11 1.87 10.02
C ASP A 131 -4.74 1.39 11.33
N LYS A 132 -5.32 0.18 11.33
CA LYS A 132 -6.02 -0.41 12.48
C LYS A 132 -5.20 -1.48 13.22
N VAL A 133 -4.02 -1.85 12.71
CA VAL A 133 -3.20 -2.94 13.26
C VAL A 133 -2.45 -2.52 14.52
N GLY A 134 -2.04 -1.25 14.61
CA GLY A 134 -1.28 -0.72 15.73
C GLY A 134 0.14 -1.30 15.82
N LYS A 135 0.60 -1.63 17.04
CA LYS A 135 2.00 -1.98 17.33
C LYS A 135 2.51 -3.28 16.69
N ASN A 136 1.60 -4.17 16.25
CA ASN A 136 1.96 -5.45 15.64
C ASN A 136 2.13 -5.38 14.11
N ILE A 137 2.19 -4.17 13.55
CA ILE A 137 2.15 -3.95 12.10
C ILE A 137 3.36 -4.54 11.36
N ILE A 138 4.57 -4.49 11.91
CA ILE A 138 5.78 -4.99 11.22
C ILE A 138 5.69 -6.50 10.94
N SER A 139 5.00 -7.25 11.80
CA SER A 139 4.80 -8.70 11.64
C SER A 139 3.57 -9.04 10.79
N ASN A 140 2.81 -8.05 10.32
CA ASN A 140 1.60 -8.28 9.53
C ASN A 140 1.97 -8.60 8.07
N PRO A 141 1.50 -9.73 7.49
CA PRO A 141 1.79 -10.06 6.09
C PRO A 141 1.32 -9.00 5.08
N GLN A 142 0.21 -8.31 5.35
CA GLN A 142 -0.27 -7.23 4.50
C GLN A 142 0.65 -6.01 4.55
N PHE A 143 1.34 -5.79 5.68
CA PHE A 143 2.36 -4.75 5.77
C PHE A 143 3.55 -5.08 4.85
N THR A 144 3.97 -6.35 4.76
CA THR A 144 4.99 -6.78 3.80
C THR A 144 4.56 -6.51 2.36
N SER A 145 3.30 -6.78 2.01
CA SER A 145 2.75 -6.45 0.68
C SER A 145 2.76 -4.95 0.40
N TRP A 146 2.42 -4.12 1.39
CA TRP A 146 2.46 -2.67 1.28
C TRP A 146 3.90 -2.13 1.18
N VAL A 147 4.84 -2.67 1.95
CA VAL A 147 6.27 -2.33 1.84
C VAL A 147 6.80 -2.61 0.43
N LYS A 148 6.42 -3.75 -0.15
CA LYS A 148 6.74 -4.09 -1.54
C LYS A 148 6.10 -3.11 -2.54
N TYR A 149 4.85 -2.71 -2.31
CA TYR A 149 4.21 -1.69 -3.15
C TYR A 149 4.99 -0.37 -3.17
N VAL A 150 5.44 0.11 -2.01
CA VAL A 150 6.25 1.34 -1.93
C VAL A 150 7.60 1.16 -2.63
N ASP A 151 8.22 -0.03 -2.55
CA ASP A 151 9.43 -0.34 -3.33
C ASP A 151 9.19 -0.26 -4.83
N ASP A 152 8.15 -0.93 -5.32
CA ASP A 152 7.83 -0.97 -6.74
C ASP A 152 7.46 0.43 -7.25
N LEU A 153 6.76 1.24 -6.44
CA LEU A 153 6.47 2.64 -6.72
C LEU A 153 7.75 3.48 -6.84
N ASN A 154 8.64 3.41 -5.86
CA ASN A 154 9.88 4.18 -5.85
C ASN A 154 10.85 3.73 -6.96
N ALA A 155 10.86 2.45 -7.29
CA ALA A 155 11.66 1.92 -8.40
C ALA A 155 11.14 2.40 -9.76
N LYS A 156 9.81 2.54 -9.89
CA LYS A 156 9.17 3.03 -11.12
C LYS A 156 9.28 4.54 -11.27
N HIS A 157 9.32 5.27 -10.17
CA HIS A 157 9.30 6.74 -10.10
C HIS A 157 10.43 7.29 -9.21
N PRO A 158 11.71 7.06 -9.59
CA PRO A 158 12.86 7.42 -8.76
C PRO A 158 13.06 8.92 -8.57
N GLU A 159 12.47 9.76 -9.43
CA GLU A 159 12.53 11.22 -9.38
C GLU A 159 11.74 11.82 -8.22
N GLU A 160 10.72 11.09 -7.73
CA GLU A 160 9.83 11.54 -6.66
C GLU A 160 9.53 10.36 -5.71
N PRO A 161 10.54 9.90 -4.95
CA PRO A 161 10.40 8.75 -4.07
C PRO A 161 9.51 9.08 -2.86
N THR A 162 8.68 8.12 -2.47
CA THR A 162 7.84 8.19 -1.28
C THR A 162 8.50 7.48 -0.09
N SER A 163 8.39 8.08 1.10
CA SER A 163 8.89 7.50 2.35
C SER A 163 7.82 6.65 3.03
N MET A 164 8.18 5.42 3.42
CA MET A 164 7.31 4.55 4.23
C MET A 164 7.05 5.16 5.61
N PHE A 165 8.11 5.71 6.23
CA PHE A 165 8.05 6.35 7.54
C PHE A 165 7.05 7.49 7.57
N SER A 166 7.03 8.33 6.52
CA SER A 166 6.09 9.46 6.41
C SER A 166 4.62 9.04 6.35
N THR A 167 4.32 7.83 5.85
CA THR A 167 2.96 7.27 5.92
C THR A 167 2.66 6.75 7.32
N LEU A 168 3.60 6.00 7.90
CA LEU A 168 3.43 5.39 9.23
C LEU A 168 3.25 6.43 10.34
N THR A 169 3.91 7.59 10.26
CA THR A 169 3.80 8.65 11.27
C THR A 169 2.46 9.37 11.27
N LYS A 170 1.61 9.17 10.26
CA LYS A 170 0.20 9.62 10.28
C LYS A 170 -0.63 8.84 11.31
N TYR A 171 -0.22 7.61 11.65
CA TYR A 171 -0.99 6.69 12.49
C TYR A 171 -0.29 6.29 13.80
N LEU A 172 1.04 6.37 13.83
CA LEU A 172 1.87 6.01 14.97
C LEU A 172 2.82 7.15 15.30
N ARG A 173 2.98 7.49 16.57
CA ARG A 173 4.00 8.46 16.97
C ARG A 173 5.40 7.93 16.67
N ASP A 174 6.31 8.84 16.33
CA ASP A 174 7.72 8.55 16.00
C ASP A 174 8.41 7.68 17.08
N ASP A 175 8.27 8.03 18.36
CA ASP A 175 8.85 7.30 19.50
C ASP A 175 8.39 5.83 19.54
N VAL A 176 7.08 5.60 19.36
CA VAL A 176 6.50 4.26 19.37
C VAL A 176 6.94 3.47 18.15
N LEU A 177 6.93 4.10 16.97
CA LEU A 177 7.29 3.50 15.70
C LEU A 177 8.77 3.09 15.67
N LEU A 178 9.66 3.91 16.21
CA LEU A 178 11.10 3.61 16.22
C LEU A 178 11.45 2.61 17.31
N LYS A 179 10.82 2.65 18.49
CA LYS A 179 10.97 1.61 19.51
C LYS A 179 10.57 0.23 18.97
N MET A 180 9.39 0.10 18.37
CA MET A 180 8.98 -1.17 17.78
C MET A 180 9.90 -1.60 16.62
N THR A 181 10.47 -0.64 15.87
CA THR A 181 11.41 -0.94 14.79
C THR A 181 12.70 -1.54 15.35
N GLU A 182 13.28 -0.96 16.40
CA GLU A 182 14.47 -1.53 17.06
C GLU A 182 14.19 -2.91 17.65
N ASP A 183 13.06 -3.09 18.33
CA ASP A 183 12.67 -4.39 18.88
C ASP A 183 12.56 -5.46 17.77
N ASN A 184 12.01 -5.08 16.62
CA ASN A 184 11.81 -6.00 15.50
C ASN A 184 13.09 -6.37 14.73
N LYS A 185 14.23 -5.71 14.99
CA LYS A 185 15.52 -6.09 14.41
C LYS A 185 16.11 -7.37 15.01
N TRP A 186 15.67 -7.75 16.21
CA TRP A 186 16.15 -8.95 16.89
C TRP A 186 15.56 -10.24 16.32
N TYR A 187 14.42 -10.18 15.61
CA TYR A 187 13.78 -11.36 15.03
C TYR A 187 14.14 -11.53 13.55
N LYS A 188 14.59 -12.73 13.18
CA LYS A 188 15.07 -13.05 11.82
C LYS A 188 14.04 -12.69 10.73
N GLN A 189 12.76 -12.90 11.00
CA GLN A 189 11.66 -12.69 10.05
C GLN A 189 11.39 -11.21 9.78
N THR A 190 11.45 -10.36 10.80
CA THR A 190 11.11 -8.93 10.71
C THR A 190 12.32 -8.02 10.55
N LYS A 191 13.53 -8.52 10.80
CA LYS A 191 14.78 -7.75 10.75
C LYS A 191 14.98 -7.00 9.44
N GLY A 192 14.64 -7.62 8.30
CA GLY A 192 14.77 -6.97 6.99
C GLY A 192 13.91 -5.72 6.87
N ILE A 193 12.61 -5.85 7.20
CA ILE A 193 11.65 -4.74 7.16
C ILE A 193 12.02 -3.67 8.20
N ALA A 194 12.38 -4.07 9.41
CA ALA A 194 12.78 -3.14 10.47
C ALA A 194 14.02 -2.31 10.11
N THR A 195 15.05 -2.95 9.54
CA THR A 195 16.27 -2.25 9.08
C THR A 195 15.95 -1.29 7.94
N LYS A 196 15.01 -1.66 7.06
CA LYS A 196 14.55 -0.81 5.97
C LYS A 196 13.78 0.41 6.49
N LEU A 197 12.90 0.24 7.48
CA LEU A 197 12.18 1.34 8.13
C LEU A 197 13.12 2.33 8.82
N GLU A 198 14.15 1.83 9.53
CA GLU A 198 15.17 2.71 10.10
C GLU A 198 15.91 3.51 9.01
N SER A 199 16.27 2.85 7.91
CA SER A 199 16.97 3.50 6.79
C SER A 199 16.10 4.56 6.12
N ASP A 200 14.82 4.27 5.91
CA ASP A 200 13.83 5.20 5.37
C ASP A 200 13.61 6.40 6.29
N TRP A 201 13.46 6.18 7.60
CA TRP A 201 13.38 7.24 8.61
C TRP A 201 14.59 8.18 8.55
N LEU A 202 15.80 7.62 8.56
CA LEU A 202 17.03 8.39 8.52
C LEU A 202 17.10 9.24 7.24
N GLN A 203 16.80 8.65 6.08
CA GLN A 203 16.81 9.39 4.81
C GLN A 203 15.71 10.46 4.74
N ALA A 204 14.51 10.17 5.21
CA ALA A 204 13.40 11.12 5.26
C ALA A 204 13.75 12.34 6.12
N GLY A 205 14.32 12.12 7.31
CA GLY A 205 14.81 13.19 8.17
C GLY A 205 15.90 14.04 7.50
N LEU A 206 16.90 13.39 6.89
CA LEU A 206 17.99 14.10 6.21
C LEU A 206 17.47 14.90 5.00
N ASN A 207 16.64 14.31 4.15
CA ASN A 207 16.09 14.96 2.97
C ASN A 207 15.22 16.17 3.33
N SER A 208 14.44 16.07 4.42
CA SER A 208 13.66 17.19 4.98
C SER A 208 14.49 18.17 5.81
N ARG A 209 15.80 17.93 5.99
CA ARG A 209 16.71 18.73 6.82
C ARG A 209 16.24 18.87 8.26
N THR A 210 15.62 17.84 8.82
CA THR A 210 15.20 17.81 10.22
C THR A 210 16.43 17.89 11.13
N THR A 211 16.50 18.87 12.03
CA THR A 211 17.67 19.09 12.89
C THR A 211 17.81 18.01 13.95
N PRO A 212 19.04 17.69 14.42
CA PRO A 212 19.25 16.71 15.49
C PRO A 212 18.45 17.03 16.77
N ASP A 213 18.28 18.29 17.13
CA ASP A 213 17.46 18.69 18.30
C ASP A 213 15.98 18.33 18.12
N LYS A 214 15.44 18.55 16.92
CA LYS A 214 14.06 18.16 16.62
C LYS A 214 13.91 16.63 16.62
N VAL A 215 14.91 15.90 16.11
CA VAL A 215 14.92 14.44 16.19
C VAL A 215 14.95 13.95 17.63
N LEU A 216 15.75 14.57 18.51
CA LEU A 216 15.78 14.25 19.95
C LEU A 216 14.37 14.32 20.56
N ILE A 217 13.65 15.42 20.27
CA ILE A 217 12.28 15.65 20.76
C ILE A 217 11.30 14.62 20.18
N ASN A 218 11.37 14.33 18.86
CA ASN A 218 10.50 13.36 18.21
C ASN A 218 10.70 11.94 18.77
N LEU A 219 11.93 11.59 19.16
CA LEU A 219 12.26 10.33 19.82
C LEU A 219 11.78 10.27 21.28
N GLY A 220 11.28 11.38 21.84
CA GLY A 220 10.84 11.46 23.23
C GLY A 220 12.00 11.43 24.24
N LEU A 221 13.26 11.54 23.78
CA LEU A 221 14.45 11.55 24.63
C LEU A 221 14.43 12.82 25.50
N GLY A 222 14.45 12.65 26.82
CA GLY A 222 14.33 13.74 27.81
C GLY A 222 12.96 13.85 28.50
N ARG A 223 11.98 13.02 28.12
CA ARG A 223 10.77 12.77 28.92
C ARG A 223 11.00 11.47 29.68
N ALA A 224 10.82 11.46 31.00
CA ALA A 224 11.09 10.32 31.87
C ALA A 224 10.60 8.99 31.27
N SER A 225 11.54 8.22 30.70
CA SER A 225 11.29 6.92 30.08
C SER A 225 12.14 5.86 30.77
N ASP A 226 11.63 4.64 30.73
CA ASP A 226 12.33 3.40 31.00
C ASP A 226 13.72 3.33 30.33
N THR A 227 14.78 3.34 31.14
CA THR A 227 16.20 3.54 30.78
C THR A 227 16.73 2.65 29.65
N LEU A 228 16.22 1.43 29.50
CA LEU A 228 16.61 0.53 28.40
C LEU A 228 16.09 1.03 27.03
N SER A 229 14.88 1.56 26.97
CA SER A 229 14.30 2.12 25.75
C SER A 229 14.99 3.44 25.36
N GLU A 230 15.34 4.24 26.37
CA GLU A 230 16.13 5.45 26.19
C GLU A 230 17.48 5.13 25.53
N SER A 231 18.16 4.06 25.94
CA SER A 231 19.46 3.69 25.36
C SER A 231 19.40 3.34 23.87
N LEU A 232 18.34 2.63 23.43
CA LEU A 232 18.16 2.26 22.02
C LEU A 232 17.84 3.48 21.15
N LEU A 233 16.88 4.30 21.57
CA LEU A 233 16.51 5.51 20.82
C LEU A 233 17.64 6.55 20.84
N LEU A 234 18.43 6.63 21.92
CA LEU A 234 19.63 7.46 21.97
C LEU A 234 20.66 7.02 20.92
N SER A 235 20.86 5.71 20.74
CA SER A 235 21.77 5.21 19.70
C SER A 235 21.33 5.62 18.28
N MET A 236 20.02 5.63 18.03
CA MET A 236 19.44 6.10 16.77
C MET A 236 19.66 7.60 16.57
N TRP A 237 19.48 8.40 17.63
CA TRP A 237 19.74 9.83 17.61
C TRP A 237 21.21 10.15 17.30
N VAL A 238 22.15 9.48 17.96
CA VAL A 238 23.60 9.64 17.70
C VAL A 238 23.93 9.30 16.25
N LYS A 239 23.38 8.20 15.73
CA LYS A 239 23.55 7.80 14.32
C LYS A 239 23.00 8.86 13.36
N TYR A 240 21.80 9.38 13.64
CA TYR A 240 21.21 10.44 12.84
C TYR A 240 22.04 11.73 12.87
N MET A 241 22.50 12.15 14.05
CA MET A 241 23.36 13.34 14.19
C MET A 241 24.65 13.19 13.39
N GLY A 242 25.31 12.03 13.48
CA GLY A 242 26.51 11.76 12.69
C GLY A 242 26.26 11.88 11.18
N ALA A 243 25.16 11.29 10.70
CA ALA A 243 24.77 11.37 9.29
C ALA A 243 24.40 12.81 8.86
N PHE A 244 23.71 13.56 9.73
CA PHE A 244 23.33 14.95 9.48
C PHE A 244 24.56 15.85 9.38
N ASN A 245 25.49 15.73 10.32
CA ASN A 245 26.73 16.51 10.35
C ASN A 245 27.63 16.19 9.16
N ALA A 246 27.65 14.93 8.69
CA ALA A 246 28.37 14.55 7.49
C ALA A 246 27.74 15.14 6.21
N ARG A 247 26.41 15.19 6.14
CA ARG A 247 25.67 15.73 4.98
C ARG A 247 25.63 17.27 4.95
N TYR A 248 25.68 17.90 6.11
CA TYR A 248 25.58 19.36 6.27
C TYR A 248 26.72 19.91 7.14
N PRO A 249 27.97 19.87 6.66
CA PRO A 249 29.16 20.26 7.45
C PRO A 249 29.12 21.73 7.91
N ASP A 250 28.49 22.62 7.13
CA ASP A 250 28.36 24.05 7.46
C ASP A 250 27.26 24.34 8.49
N LYS A 251 26.44 23.34 8.81
CA LYS A 251 25.33 23.45 9.78
C LYS A 251 25.55 22.57 10.99
N LYS A 252 26.80 22.22 11.32
CA LYS A 252 27.11 21.48 12.55
C LYS A 252 26.39 22.17 13.71
N PRO A 253 25.39 21.52 14.33
CA PRO A 253 24.86 22.02 15.58
C PRO A 253 26.05 22.08 16.53
N THR A 254 26.18 23.17 17.28
CA THR A 254 27.05 23.20 18.44
C THR A 254 26.67 21.98 19.27
N MET A 255 27.62 21.05 19.43
CA MET A 255 27.49 19.92 20.33
C MET A 255 26.96 20.50 21.65
N ILE A 256 25.85 20.01 22.16
CA ILE A 256 25.47 20.31 23.54
C ILE A 256 26.56 19.63 24.38
N GLU A 257 27.58 20.40 24.73
CA GLU A 257 28.53 20.04 25.79
C GLU A 257 27.72 19.98 27.08
N GLY A 258 27.30 18.77 27.47
CA GLY A 258 26.64 18.55 28.76
C GLY A 258 25.51 17.52 28.70
N PHE A 259 25.90 16.25 28.82
CA PHE A 259 25.17 15.27 29.63
C PHE A 259 26.18 14.60 30.55
#